data_AF-A0AAV4F2Z8-F1
#
_entry.id   AF-A0AAV4F2Z8-F1
#
_cell.length_a   1.000
_cell.length_b   1.000
_cell.length_c   1.000
_cell.angle_alpha   90.00
_cell.angle_beta   90.00
_cell.angle_gamma   90.00
#
_symmetry.space_group_name_H-M   'P 1'
#
loop_
_entity.id
_entity.type
_entity.pdbx_description
1 polymer ?
#
loop_
_entity_poly.entity_id
_entity_poly.type
_entity_poly.pdbx_seq_one_letter_code
_entity_poly.pdbx_strand_id
1 'polypeptide(L)'
;MELCYSTDLSLLSKNKISVKPVKGLVSTLFKGKPLVLSFAGCQSDDEAVLIWTREANETLWTNCPVFEYNPTTKTSTLPSYMRTPLSRSNSSSIQTTPRGRNISS
;
A
#
# COMPACT_ATOMS: atom_id res chain seq x y z
N MET A 1 -15.99 -10.54 30.62
CA MET A 1 -14.94 -11.50 30.24
C MET A 1 -13.80 -10.67 29.67
N GLU A 2 -12.74 -10.53 30.43
CA GLU A 2 -11.64 -9.59 30.17
C GLU A 2 -10.58 -10.32 29.34
N LEU A 3 -10.33 -9.86 28.11
CA LEU A 3 -9.29 -10.44 27.27
C LEU A 3 -7.93 -9.86 27.67
N CYS A 4 -7.19 -10.59 28.49
CA CYS A 4 -5.78 -10.31 28.79
C CYS A 4 -4.91 -10.61 27.56
N TYR A 5 -4.66 -9.60 26.73
CA TYR A 5 -3.58 -9.63 25.74
C TYR A 5 -2.31 -9.01 26.32
N SER A 6 -1.76 -9.64 27.37
CA SER A 6 -0.41 -9.30 27.83
C SER A 6 0.59 -10.21 27.11
N THR A 7 0.79 -9.96 25.82
CA THR A 7 1.98 -10.46 25.14
C THR A 7 3.09 -9.46 25.39
N ASP A 8 4.15 -9.88 26.06
CA ASP A 8 5.40 -9.12 26.19
C ASP A 8 6.02 -8.97 24.79
N LEU A 9 5.60 -7.92 24.08
CA LEU A 9 6.10 -7.58 22.76
C LEU A 9 7.14 -6.47 22.90
N SER A 10 8.38 -6.77 22.55
CA SER A 10 9.39 -5.73 22.32
C SER A 10 9.15 -5.07 20.97
N LEU A 11 8.97 -3.74 20.97
CA LEU A 11 8.91 -2.97 19.72
C LEU A 11 10.24 -3.10 18.97
N LEU A 12 10.25 -3.88 17.89
CA LEU A 12 11.44 -4.07 17.06
C LEU A 12 11.63 -2.92 16.06
N SER A 13 10.54 -2.43 15.47
CA SER A 13 10.57 -1.34 14.48
C SER A 13 9.21 -0.67 14.32
N LYS A 14 9.20 0.59 13.87
CA LYS A 14 8.00 1.35 13.51
C LYS A 14 8.04 1.68 12.02
N ASN A 15 7.23 0.98 11.24
CA ASN A 15 7.16 1.17 9.78
C ASN A 15 5.77 1.68 9.38
N LYS A 16 5.72 2.74 8.57
CA LYS A 16 4.47 3.20 7.96
C LYS A 16 4.15 2.32 6.76
N ILE A 17 3.17 1.46 6.92
CA ILE A 17 2.77 0.48 5.88
C ILE A 17 1.46 0.83 5.19
N SER A 18 0.70 1.78 5.75
CA SER A 18 -0.54 2.29 5.18
C SER A 18 -0.75 3.75 5.61
N VAL A 19 -1.57 4.48 4.85
CA VAL A 19 -2.08 5.80 5.23
C VAL A 19 -3.18 5.66 6.29
N LYS A 20 -3.94 4.56 6.23
CA LYS A 20 -5.01 4.25 7.18
C LYS A 20 -4.51 3.36 8.32
N PRO A 21 -5.16 3.42 9.50
CA PRO A 21 -4.82 2.52 10.60
C PRO A 21 -5.08 1.05 10.22
N VAL A 22 -4.16 0.18 10.64
CA VAL A 22 -4.35 -1.28 10.58
C VAL A 22 -5.45 -1.64 11.56
N LYS A 23 -6.48 -2.34 11.09
CA LYS A 23 -7.63 -2.78 11.90
C LYS A 23 -7.58 -4.24 12.30
N GLY A 24 -6.80 -5.06 11.60
CA GLY A 24 -6.71 -6.49 11.86
C GLY A 24 -5.37 -7.08 11.46
N LEU A 25 -4.96 -8.07 12.24
CA LEU A 25 -3.85 -8.97 11.96
C LEU A 25 -4.35 -10.40 12.00
N VAL A 26 -3.99 -11.19 11.00
CA VAL A 26 -4.29 -12.62 10.93
C VAL A 26 -2.97 -13.38 10.78
N SER A 27 -2.67 -14.25 11.73
CA SER A 27 -1.52 -15.16 11.64
C SER A 27 -1.98 -16.52 11.14
N THR A 28 -1.29 -17.09 10.15
CA THR A 28 -1.59 -18.39 9.56
C THR A 28 -0.33 -19.11 9.10
N LEU A 29 -0.47 -20.35 8.63
CA LEU A 29 0.56 -21.12 7.97
C LEU A 29 0.20 -21.30 6.50
N PHE A 30 1.13 -21.00 5.60
CA PHE A 30 0.99 -21.30 4.18
C PHE A 30 2.13 -22.19 3.72
N LYS A 31 1.81 -23.40 3.23
CA LYS A 31 2.80 -24.42 2.85
C LYS A 31 3.83 -24.68 3.96
N GLY A 32 3.38 -24.71 5.21
CA GLY A 32 4.24 -24.94 6.39
C GLY A 32 5.08 -23.73 6.83
N LYS A 33 4.98 -22.57 6.16
CA LYS A 33 5.70 -21.35 6.54
C LYS A 33 4.79 -20.37 7.28
N PRO A 34 5.28 -19.66 8.31
CA PRO A 34 4.52 -18.64 9.02
C PRO A 34 4.22 -17.46 8.10
N LEU A 35 2.97 -17.02 8.12
CA LEU A 35 2.44 -15.92 7.33
C LEU A 35 1.62 -15.01 8.24
N VAL A 36 1.82 -13.70 8.14
CA VAL A 36 0.93 -12.74 8.81
C VAL A 36 0.28 -11.86 7.74
N LEU A 37 -1.02 -11.62 7.86
CA LEU A 37 -1.77 -10.70 7.01
C LEU A 37 -2.15 -9.48 7.84
N SER A 38 -1.91 -8.29 7.32
CA SER A 38 -2.40 -7.05 7.93
C SER A 38 -3.41 -6.36 7.02
N PHE A 39 -4.49 -5.88 7.61
CA PHE A 39 -5.59 -5.22 6.92
C PHE A 39 -5.74 -3.79 7.44
N ALA A 40 -5.61 -2.80 6.56
CA ALA A 40 -5.99 -1.43 6.85
C ALA A 40 -7.49 -1.19 6.57
N GLY A 41 -8.08 -0.19 7.25
CA GLY A 41 -9.41 0.37 6.97
C GLY A 41 -10.61 -0.59 6.80
N CYS A 42 -11.59 -0.29 5.94
CA CYS A 42 -12.88 -1.02 5.85
C CYS A 42 -12.99 -1.87 4.57
N GLN A 43 -13.78 -2.95 4.60
CA GLN A 43 -13.96 -3.89 3.47
C GLN A 43 -14.47 -3.22 2.16
N SER A 44 -15.05 -2.02 2.25
CA SER A 44 -15.53 -1.21 1.12
C SER A 44 -14.53 -0.18 0.61
N ASP A 45 -13.45 0.04 1.33
CA ASP A 45 -12.41 0.99 0.97
C ASP A 45 -11.28 0.27 0.23
N ASP A 46 -10.57 1.00 -0.62
CA ASP A 46 -9.35 0.55 -1.30
C ASP A 46 -8.23 0.41 -0.26
N GLU A 47 -8.20 -0.73 0.41
CA GLU A 47 -7.37 -0.98 1.58
C GLU A 47 -6.09 -1.73 1.29
N ALA A 48 -5.03 -1.33 1.96
CA ALA A 48 -3.77 -2.06 1.94
C ALA A 48 -3.93 -3.38 2.71
N VAL A 49 -3.97 -4.49 1.96
CA VAL A 49 -3.74 -5.83 2.49
C VAL A 49 -2.29 -6.20 2.23
N LEU A 50 -1.55 -6.49 3.28
CA LEU A 50 -0.14 -6.83 3.20
C LEU A 50 0.09 -8.24 3.72
N ILE A 51 0.89 -8.98 2.97
CA ILE A 51 1.40 -10.29 3.35
C ILE A 51 2.77 -10.10 3.97
N TRP A 52 2.96 -10.63 5.16
CA TRP A 52 4.22 -10.62 5.89
C TRP A 52 4.81 -12.03 5.89
N THR A 53 6.07 -12.12 5.49
CA THR A 53 6.84 -13.36 5.46
C THR A 53 8.15 -13.18 6.21
N ARG A 54 8.68 -14.28 6.72
CA ARG A 54 10.01 -14.32 7.34
C ARG A 54 10.76 -15.54 6.85
N GLU A 55 12.00 -15.36 6.42
CA GLU A 55 12.89 -16.47 6.11
C GLU A 55 13.38 -17.16 7.39
N ALA A 56 13.71 -18.45 7.33
CA ALA A 56 13.97 -19.25 8.53
C ALA A 56 15.18 -18.77 9.36
N ASN A 57 16.13 -18.10 8.70
CA ASN A 57 17.38 -17.58 9.25
C ASN A 57 17.36 -16.06 9.46
N GLU A 58 16.25 -15.38 9.19
CA GLU A 58 16.14 -13.93 9.31
C GLU A 58 15.31 -13.54 10.55
N THR A 59 15.74 -12.45 11.20
CA THR A 59 15.00 -11.85 12.31
C THR A 59 13.94 -10.85 11.84
N LEU A 60 14.10 -10.32 10.64
CA LEU A 60 13.24 -9.29 10.06
C LEU A 60 12.11 -9.92 9.25
N TRP A 61 10.91 -9.35 9.40
CA TRP A 61 9.78 -9.67 8.54
C TRP A 61 9.76 -8.72 7.35
N THR A 62 9.56 -9.27 6.16
CA THR A 62 9.33 -8.51 4.92
C THR A 62 7.85 -8.53 4.58
N ASN A 63 7.37 -7.47 3.92
CA ASN A 63 5.98 -7.37 3.50
C ASN A 63 5.82 -7.09 2.01
N CYS A 64 4.73 -7.59 1.43
CA CYS A 64 4.31 -7.27 0.07
C CYS A 64 2.79 -7.04 -0.01
N PRO A 65 2.33 -6.19 -0.94
CA PRO A 65 0.91 -5.99 -1.18
C PRO A 65 0.26 -7.23 -1.80
N VAL A 66 -0.99 -7.46 -1.45
CA VAL A 66 -1.83 -8.43 -2.17
C VAL A 66 -2.27 -7.83 -3.50
N PHE A 67 -2.03 -8.55 -4.59
CA PHE A 67 -2.55 -8.15 -5.90
C PHE A 67 -4.03 -8.51 -6.03
N GLU A 68 -4.80 -7.63 -6.69
CA GLU A 68 -6.17 -7.96 -7.08
C GLU A 68 -6.12 -8.91 -8.28
N TYR A 69 -6.76 -10.07 -8.15
CA TYR A 69 -6.87 -11.03 -9.23
C TYR A 69 -8.25 -10.96 -9.87
N ASN A 70 -8.31 -10.68 -11.17
CA ASN A 70 -9.55 -10.77 -11.93
C ASN A 70 -9.71 -12.20 -12.50
N PRO A 71 -10.69 -12.99 -12.04
CA PRO A 71 -10.86 -14.37 -12.48
C PRO A 71 -11.32 -14.49 -13.94
N THR A 72 -12.01 -13.48 -14.47
CA THR A 72 -12.52 -13.46 -15.84
C THR A 72 -11.39 -13.21 -16.84
N THR A 73 -10.56 -12.21 -16.60
CA THR A 73 -9.44 -11.85 -17.49
C THR A 73 -8.15 -12.61 -17.16
N LYS A 74 -8.11 -13.33 -16.02
CA LYS A 74 -6.93 -14.02 -15.47
C LYS A 74 -5.73 -13.11 -15.24
N THR A 75 -5.96 -11.81 -15.04
CA THR A 75 -4.90 -10.81 -14.84
C THR A 75 -4.82 -10.39 -13.38
N SER A 76 -3.59 -10.18 -12.91
CA SER A 76 -3.32 -9.58 -11.60
C SER A 76 -3.02 -8.10 -11.77
N THR A 77 -3.66 -7.25 -10.97
CA THR A 77 -3.44 -5.79 -10.97
C THR A 77 -3.00 -5.31 -9.59
N LEU A 78 -2.22 -4.23 -9.59
CA LEU A 78 -1.90 -3.53 -8.36
C LEU A 78 -3.18 -2.97 -7.72
N PRO A 79 -3.30 -3.02 -6.39
CA PRO A 79 -4.36 -2.30 -5.68
C PRO A 79 -4.40 -0.82 -6.07
N SER A 80 -5.59 -0.22 -6.05
CA SER A 80 -5.76 1.17 -6.51
C SER A 80 -4.92 2.18 -5.73
N TYR A 81 -4.66 1.95 -4.44
CA TYR A 81 -3.84 2.83 -3.62
C TYR A 81 -2.37 2.85 -4.06
N MET A 82 -1.93 1.84 -4.82
CA MET A 82 -0.60 1.78 -5.43
C MET A 82 -0.59 2.24 -6.87
N ARG A 83 -1.76 2.32 -7.52
CA ARG A 83 -1.86 2.85 -8.88
C ARG A 83 -1.64 4.36 -8.76
N THR A 84 -0.56 4.84 -9.36
CA THR A 84 -0.36 6.28 -9.54
C THR A 84 -1.62 6.82 -10.20
N PRO A 85 -2.28 7.85 -9.65
CA PRO A 85 -3.29 8.53 -10.42
C PRO A 85 -2.56 9.02 -11.67
N LEU A 86 -2.88 8.43 -12.83
CA LEU A 86 -2.55 9.04 -14.11
C LEU A 86 -3.03 10.47 -13.96
N SER A 87 -2.09 11.41 -13.87
CA SER A 87 -2.40 12.82 -13.84
C SER A 87 -3.48 13.01 -14.89
N ARG A 88 -4.67 13.45 -14.46
CA ARG A 88 -5.60 14.08 -15.37
C ARG A 88 -4.79 15.27 -15.88
N SER A 89 -4.07 15.05 -16.98
CA SER A 89 -3.49 16.09 -17.79
C SER A 89 -4.69 16.85 -18.32
N ASN A 90 -5.24 17.73 -17.50
CA ASN A 90 -5.88 18.92 -17.98
C ASN A 90 -4.75 19.64 -18.69
N SER A 91 -4.62 19.38 -19.98
CA SER A 91 -3.86 20.19 -20.92
C SER A 91 -4.54 21.56 -20.95
N SER A 92 -4.36 22.35 -19.90
CA SER A 92 -4.47 23.80 -20.01
C SER A 92 -3.32 24.21 -20.91
N SER A 93 -3.65 24.40 -22.19
CA SER A 93 -2.80 25.05 -23.17
C SER A 93 -2.33 26.38 -22.60
N ILE A 94 -1.10 26.41 -22.07
CA ILE A 94 -0.39 27.66 -21.86
C ILE A 94 -0.04 28.16 -23.26
N GLN A 95 -0.93 28.98 -23.83
CA GLN A 95 -0.58 29.87 -24.94
C GLN A 95 0.47 30.85 -24.41
N THR A 96 1.73 30.58 -24.69
CA THR A 96 2.81 31.56 -24.56
C THR A 96 2.66 32.58 -25.69
N THR A 97 1.99 33.69 -25.41
CA THR A 97 2.11 34.90 -26.25
C THR A 97 3.53 35.46 -26.13
N PRO A 98 4.26 35.76 -27.21
CA PRO A 98 5.51 36.49 -27.13
C PRO A 98 5.20 37.99 -26.94
N ARG A 99 5.59 38.56 -25.80
CA ARG A 99 5.56 40.01 -25.53
C ARG A 99 6.98 40.59 -25.59
N GLY A 100 7.14 41.64 -26.41
CA GLY A 100 8.18 42.68 -26.31
C GLY A 100 9.38 42.48 -27.25
N ARG A 101 9.92 43.49 -27.95
CA ARG A 101 9.96 44.94 -27.68
C ARG A 101 10.08 45.75 -28.98
N ASN A 102 9.32 46.84 -29.07
CA ASN A 102 9.68 48.02 -29.85
C ASN A 102 10.69 48.84 -29.04
N ILE A 103 11.80 49.24 -29.64
CA ILE A 103 12.59 50.40 -29.18
C ILE A 103 13.00 51.18 -30.43
N SER A 104 12.45 52.38 -30.53
CA SER A 104 12.82 53.44 -31.46
C SER A 104 13.94 54.29 -30.87
N SER A 105 14.97 54.59 -31.65
CA SER A 105 15.76 55.83 -31.63
C SER A 105 16.43 55.99 -32.99
#